data_AF-A0A0G1FFP5-F1
#
_entry.id   AF-A0A0G1FFP5-F1
#
_cell.length_a   1.000
_cell.length_b   1.000
_cell.length_c   1.000
_cell.angle_alpha   90.00
_cell.angle_beta   90.00
_cell.angle_gamma   90.00
#
_symmetry.space_group_name_H-M   'P 1'
#
loop_
_entity.id
_entity.type
_entity.pdbx_description
1 polymer ?
#
loop_
_entity_poly.entity_id
_entity_poly.type
_entity_poly.pdbx_seq_one_letter_code
_entity_poly.pdbx_strand_id
1 'polypeptide(L)' 'MKWLYIAQIILSGLLVGSILLQSRGAGLGEVFGGGGTVFRTKRGAEKVLFIATTVIAVLFAGSAFASLFLA' A
#
# COMPACT_ATOMS: atom_id res chain seq x y z
N MET A 1 6.55 -27.57 -1.28
CA MET A 1 6.69 -26.11 -1.42
C MET A 1 5.73 -25.52 -2.48
N LYS A 2 4.41 -25.74 -2.36
CA LYS A 2 3.39 -25.11 -3.24
C LYS A 2 2.53 -24.08 -2.50
N TRP A 3 2.39 -24.26 -1.18
CA TRP A 3 1.56 -23.41 -0.33
C TRP A 3 2.08 -21.98 -0.20
N LEU A 4 3.40 -21.79 -0.24
CA LEU A 4 4.05 -20.46 -0.17
C LEU A 4 3.66 -19.60 -1.38
N TYR A 5 3.69 -20.15 -2.59
CA TYR A 5 3.29 -19.43 -3.80
C TYR A 5 1.81 -19.03 -3.80
N ILE A 6 0.92 -19.90 -3.31
CA ILE A 6 -0.52 -19.59 -3.21
C ILE A 6 -0.75 -18.43 -2.24
N ALA A 7 -0.10 -18.46 -1.07
CA ALA A 7 -0.19 -17.36 -0.10
C ALA A 7 0.35 -16.04 -0.68
N GLN A 8 1.45 -16.09 -1.44
CA GLN A 8 2.08 -14.92 -2.05
C GLN A 8 1.20 -14.27 -3.13
N ILE A 9 0.50 -15.08 -3.93
CA ILE A 9 -0.47 -14.58 -4.94
C ILE A 9 -1.64 -13.86 -4.26
N ILE A 10 -2.19 -14.44 -3.19
CA ILE A 10 -3.32 -13.85 -2.44
C ILE A 10 -2.90 -12.54 -1.78
N LEU A 11 -1.73 -12.51 -1.12
CA LEU A 11 -1.21 -11.31 -0.47
C LEU A 11 -0.92 -10.18 -1.47
N SER A 12 -0.38 -10.52 -2.65
CA SER A 12 -0.15 -9.58 -3.75
C SER A 12 -1.45 -8.90 -4.20
N GLY A 13 -2.50 -9.69 -4.44
CA GLY A 13 -3.80 -9.15 -4.86
C GLY A 13 -4.42 -8.21 -3.81
N LEU A 14 -4.37 -8.58 -2.53
CA LEU A 14 -4.84 -7.72 -1.43
C LEU A 14 -4.04 -6.42 -1.32
N LEU A 15 -2.73 -6.47 -1.54
CA LEU A 15 -1.87 -5.29 -1.53
C LEU A 15 -2.21 -4.32 -2.66
N VAL A 16 -2.32 -4.83 -3.89
CA VAL A 16 -2.67 -4.02 -5.05
C VAL A 16 -4.04 -3.38 -4.86
N GLY A 17 -5.04 -4.16 -4.42
CA GLY A 17 -6.37 -3.63 -4.13
C GLY A 17 -6.35 -2.55 -3.03
N SER A 18 -5.58 -2.76 -1.97
CA SER A 18 -5.43 -1.77 -0.90
C SER A 18 -4.77 -0.48 -1.37
N ILE A 19 -3.68 -0.57 -2.15
CA ILE A 19 -2.95 0.58 -2.72
C ILE A 19 -3.85 1.39 -3.64
N LEU A 20 -4.61 0.74 -4.51
CA LEU A 20 -5.55 1.43 -5.42
C LEU A 20 -6.62 2.20 -4.65
N LEU A 21 -7.16 1.62 -3.56
CA LEU A 21 -8.15 2.26 -2.70
C LEU A 21 -7.58 3.48 -1.92
N GLN A 22 -6.27 3.49 -1.70
CA GLN A 22 -5.53 4.60 -1.08
C GLN A 22 -5.08 5.69 -2.04
N SER A 23 -5.13 5.45 -3.35
CA SER A 23 -4.77 6.44 -4.38
C SER A 23 -5.87 7.49 -4.51
N ARG A 24 -6.12 8.24 -3.43
CA ARG A 24 -7.03 9.38 -3.39
C ARG A 24 -6.18 10.64 -3.39
N GLY A 25 -6.03 11.26 -4.56
CA GLY A 25 -5.77 12.70 -4.62
C GLY A 25 -4.51 13.18 -5.34
N ALA A 26 -3.64 12.31 -5.87
CA ALA A 26 -2.56 12.75 -6.75
C ALA A 26 -3.12 13.07 -8.15
N GLY A 27 -3.98 14.09 -8.23
CA GLY A 27 -4.52 14.62 -9.47
C GLY A 27 -3.48 15.48 -10.18
N LEU A 28 -3.62 15.64 -11.50
CA LEU A 28 -2.75 16.46 -12.36
C LEU A 28 -2.49 17.88 -11.78
N GLY A 29 -3.40 18.42 -10.96
CA GLY A 29 -3.24 19.69 -10.26
C GLY A 29 -2.06 19.77 -9.27
N GLU A 30 -1.61 18.66 -8.69
CA GLU A 30 -0.37 18.61 -7.87
C GLU A 30 0.89 18.77 -8.73
N VAL A 31 0.89 18.28 -9.97
CA VAL A 31 2.03 18.34 -10.89
C VAL A 31 2.16 19.72 -11.55
N PHE A 32 1.04 20.43 -11.72
CA PHE A 32 1.00 21.75 -12.37
C PHE A 32 1.10 22.95 -11.40
N GLY A 33 1.46 22.74 -10.13
CA GLY A 33 1.67 23.84 -9.18
C GLY A 33 0.39 24.58 -8.75
N GLY A 34 -0.79 24.02 -9.03
CA GLY A 34 -2.10 24.62 -8.76
C GLY A 34 -2.65 24.39 -7.34
N GLY A 35 -1.82 23.93 -6.42
CA GLY A 35 -2.20 23.69 -5.03
C GLY A 35 -1.93 24.91 -4.16
N GLY A 36 -2.88 25.85 -4.08
CA GLY A 36 -2.95 26.75 -2.94
C GLY A 36 -2.82 25.92 -1.66
N THR A 37 -1.95 26.35 -0.75
CA THR A 37 -1.43 25.68 0.44
C THR A 37 -2.51 25.20 1.43
N VAL A 38 -3.37 24.28 1.01
CA VAL A 38 -4.30 23.58 1.87
C VAL A 38 -3.65 22.25 2.20
N PHE A 39 -2.72 22.30 3.15
CA PHE A 39 -2.29 21.11 3.89
C PHE A 39 -3.50 20.60 4.68
N ARG A 40 -4.41 19.86 4.02
CA ARG A 40 -5.39 19.04 4.70
C ARG A 40 -4.59 17.98 5.45
N THR A 41 -4.31 18.25 6.72
CA THR A 41 -3.83 17.23 7.66
C THR A 41 -4.75 16.02 7.52
N LYS A 42 -4.18 14.85 7.19
CA LYS A 42 -4.92 13.59 7.17
C LYS A 42 -5.51 13.36 8.56
N ARG A 43 -6.82 13.56 8.75
CA ARG A 43 -7.53 13.32 10.01
C ARG A 43 -8.45 12.10 9.87
N GLY A 44 -8.45 11.22 10.87
CA GLY A 44 -9.38 10.10 10.96
C GLY A 44 -9.04 8.93 10.02
N ALA A 45 -10.02 8.52 9.21
CA ALA A 45 -10.01 7.27 8.44
C ALA A 45 -8.85 7.16 7.43
N GLU A 46 -8.43 8.27 6.82
CA GLU A 46 -7.34 8.29 5.84
C GLU A 46 -5.98 7.93 6.46
N LYS A 47 -5.73 8.39 7.70
CA LYS A 47 -4.49 8.07 8.42
C LYS A 47 -4.47 6.61 8.85
N VAL A 48 -5.63 6.06 9.24
CA VAL A 48 -5.76 4.65 9.63
C VAL A 48 -5.56 3.72 8.43
N LEU A 49 -6.19 4.01 7.28
CA LEU A 49 -6.01 3.24 6.05
C LEU A 49 -4.56 3.26 5.54
N PHE A 50 -3.90 4.41 5.65
CA PHE A 50 -2.50 4.56 5.29
C PHE A 50 -1.59 3.72 6.19
N ILE A 51 -1.73 3.84 7.52
CA ILE A 51 -0.94 3.04 8.48
C ILE A 51 -1.18 1.55 8.28
N ALA A 52 -2.45 1.13 8.15
CA ALA A 52 -2.81 -0.27 7.95
C ALA A 52 -2.12 -0.86 6.71
N THR A 53 -2.03 -0.09 5.63
CA THR A 53 -1.44 -0.59 4.39
C THR A 53 0.06 -0.56 4.41
N THR A 54 0.67 0.44 5.07
CA THR A 54 2.11 0.41 5.34
C THR A 54 2.48 -0.85 6.13
N VAL A 55 1.70 -1.21 7.16
CA VAL A 55 1.93 -2.45 7.93
C VAL A 55 1.78 -3.69 7.05
N ILE A 56 0.71 -3.78 6.25
CA ILE A 56 0.50 -4.91 5.32
C ILE A 56 1.62 -5.00 4.27
N ALA A 57 2.09 -3.88 3.74
CA ALA A 57 3.19 -3.81 2.77
C ALA A 57 4.51 -4.32 3.36
N VAL A 58 4.83 -3.92 4.60
CA VAL A 58 6.02 -4.39 5.31
C VAL A 58 5.95 -5.89 5.58
N LEU A 59 4.78 -6.41 6.00
CA LEU A 59 4.57 -7.84 6.21
C LEU A 59 4.70 -8.64 4.91
N PHE A 60 4.16 -8.14 3.79
CA PHE A 60 4.33 -8.77 2.50
C PHE A 60 5.78 -8.78 2.04
N ALA A 61 6.47 -7.65 2.12
CA ALA A 61 7.88 -7.56 1.74
C ALA A 61 8.72 -8.51 2.58
N GLY A 62 8.52 -8.54 3.91
CA GLY A 62 9.18 -9.49 4.80
C GLY A 62 8.89 -10.95 4.45
N SER A 63 7.65 -11.28 4.12
CA SER A 63 7.27 -12.62 3.66
C SER A 63 7.91 -12.99 2.32
N ALA A 64 8.07 -12.02 1.41
CA ALA A 64 8.72 -12.22 0.12
C ALA A 64 10.23 -12.46 0.27
N PHE A 65 10.90 -11.73 1.16
CA PHE A 65 12.31 -11.98 1.50
C PHE A 65 12.50 -13.33 2.19
N ALA A 66 11.61 -13.69 3.11
CA ALA A 66 11.65 -15.01 3.75
C ALA A 66 11.45 -16.13 2.72
N SER A 67 10.51 -15.97 1.78
CA SER A 67 10.30 -16.90 0.67
C SER A 67 11.55 -17.06 -0.20
N LEU A 68 12.31 -15.97 -0.44
CA LEU A 68 13.57 -16.00 -1.19
C LEU A 68 14.67 -16.81 -0.48
N PHE A 69 14.75 -16.75 0.85
CA PHE A 69 15.74 -17.49 1.63
C PHE A 69 15.34 -18.95 1.95
N LEU A 70 14.05 -19.26 1.90
CA LEU A 70 13.48 -20.58 2.24
C LEU A 70 13.11 -21.40 0.99
N ALA A 71 13.27 -20.83 -0.20
CA ALA A 71 13.19 -21.50 -1.51
C ALA A 71 14.57 -21.99 -1.95
#